data_AF-A0A2P1PSX9-F1
#
_entry.id   AF-A0A2P1PSX9-F1
#
_cell.length_a   1.000
_cell.length_b   1.000
_cell.length_c   1.000
_cell.angle_alpha   90.00
_cell.angle_beta   90.00
_cell.angle_gamma   90.00
#
_symmetry.space_group_name_H-M   'P 1'
#
loop_
_entity.id
_entity.type
_entity.pdbx_description
1 polymer ?
#
loop_
_entity_poly.entity_id
_entity_poly.type
_entity_poly.pdbx_seq_one_letter_code
_entity_poly.pdbx_strand_id
1 'polypeptide(L)' 'MNVDKAVMAFAGTLTLVSVLLAHFVSPLWLYLTAFVGLNLLQTAFTGFCPAAIIFKKLGLPTGNAFQ' A
#
# COMPACT_ATOMS: atom_id res chain seq x y z
N MET A 1 1.03 15.80 5.42
CA MET A 1 0.80 14.38 5.12
C MET A 1 1.95 13.94 4.23
N ASN A 2 2.83 13.08 4.72
CA ASN A 2 3.98 12.62 3.92
C ASN A 2 3.55 11.43 3.08
N VAL A 3 4.24 11.22 1.96
CA VAL A 3 4.00 10.09 1.05
C VAL A 3 4.00 8.75 1.80
N ASP A 4 4.88 8.57 2.77
CA ASP A 4 4.97 7.38 3.63
C ASP A 4 3.67 7.11 4.40
N LYS A 5 3.13 8.15 5.03
CA LYS A 5 1.88 8.03 5.80
C LYS A 5 0.67 7.83 4.88
N ALA A 6 0.67 8.46 3.70
CA ALA A 6 -0.39 8.27 2.70
C ALA A 6 -0.38 6.84 2.15
N VAL A 7 0.79 6.30 1.83
CA VAL A 7 0.96 4.91 1.37
C VAL A 7 0.55 3.91 2.46
N MET A 8 0.96 4.14 3.72
CA MET A 8 0.57 3.27 4.85
C MET A 8 -0.95 3.25 5.05
N ALA A 9 -1.60 4.43 5.03
CA ALA A 9 -3.05 4.54 5.17
C ALA A 9 -3.78 3.87 4.00
N PHE A 10 -3.32 4.09 2.76
CA PHE A 10 -3.91 3.49 1.57
C PHE A 10 -3.79 1.95 1.59
N ALA A 11 -2.61 1.44 1.91
CA ALA A 11 -2.36 0.00 2.00
C ALA A 11 -3.19 -0.66 3.10
N GLY A 12 -3.28 -0.04 4.28
CA GLY A 12 -4.11 -0.52 5.38
C GLY A 12 -5.60 -0.56 5.02
N THR A 13 -6.09 0.49 4.36
CA THR A 13 -7.49 0.56 3.92
C THR A 13 -7.81 -0.52 2.88
N LEU A 14 -6.95 -0.68 1.86
CA LEU A 14 -7.09 -1.74 0.86
C LEU A 14 -7.07 -3.13 1.47
N THR A 15 -6.23 -3.35 2.48
CA THR A 15 -6.13 -4.63 3.19
C THR A 15 -7.41 -4.94 3.95
N LEU A 16 -7.94 -3.99 4.73
CA LEU A 16 -9.19 -4.16 5.48
C LEU A 16 -10.38 -4.40 4.53
N VAL A 17 -10.48 -3.64 3.44
CA VAL A 17 -11.52 -3.85 2.43
C VAL A 17 -11.40 -5.22 1.79
N SER A 18 -10.19 -5.66 1.43
CA SER A 18 -9.97 -6.97 0.82
C SER A 18 -10.28 -8.12 1.79
N VAL A 19 -9.99 -7.98 3.08
CA VAL A 19 -10.36 -8.96 4.11
C VAL A 19 -11.88 -9.04 4.29
N LEU A 20 -12.57 -7.90 4.37
CA LEU A 20 -14.03 -7.87 4.43
C LEU A 20 -14.63 -8.57 3.20
N LEU A 21 -14.14 -8.24 2.01
CA LEU A 21 -14.63 -8.82 0.77
C LEU A 21 -14.27 -10.31 0.61
N ALA A 22 -13.14 -10.74 1.18
CA ALA A 22 -12.77 -12.15 1.26
C ALA A 22 -13.76 -12.95 2.11
N HIS A 23 -14.26 -12.34 3.20
CA HIS A 23 -15.23 -12.96 4.09
C HIS A 23 -16.65 -12.97 3.50
N PHE A 24 -17.08 -11.87 2.88
CA PHE A 24 -18.46 -11.72 2.40
C PHE A 24 -18.70 -12.21 0.96
N VAL A 25 -17.68 -12.25 0.11
CA VAL A 25 -17.83 -12.57 -1.32
C VAL A 25 -17.09 -13.84 -1.69
N SER A 26 -15.76 -13.86 -1.54
CA SER A 26 -14.94 -15.02 -1.91
C SER A 26 -13.51 -14.91 -1.39
N PRO A 27 -12.91 -15.99 -0.85
CA PRO A 27 -11.54 -16.00 -0.35
C PRO A 27 -10.47 -15.64 -1.40
N LEU A 28 -10.81 -15.63 -2.70
CA LEU A 28 -9.91 -15.18 -3.76
C LEU A 28 -9.42 -13.73 -3.58
N TRP A 29 -10.14 -12.90 -2.81
CA TRP A 29 -9.69 -11.54 -2.47
C TRP A 29 -8.43 -11.50 -1.62
N LEU A 30 -8.05 -12.60 -0.96
CA LEU A 30 -6.79 -12.70 -0.22
C LEU A 30 -5.57 -12.64 -1.14
N TYR A 31 -5.67 -13.02 -2.41
CA TYR A 31 -4.58 -12.84 -3.38
C TYR A 31 -4.26 -11.36 -3.60
N LEU A 32 -5.28 -10.50 -3.56
CA LEU A 32 -5.13 -9.06 -3.70
C LEU A 32 -4.47 -8.46 -2.45
N THR A 33 -4.88 -8.92 -1.26
CA THR A 33 -4.20 -8.59 0.01
C THR A 33 -2.74 -9.04 0.00
N ALA A 34 -2.45 -10.26 -0.44
CA ALA A 34 -1.11 -10.81 -0.51
C ALA A 34 -0.23 -10.00 -1.49
N PHE A 35 -0.79 -9.59 -2.64
CA PHE A 35 -0.09 -8.73 -3.59
C PHE A 35 0.25 -7.36 -2.98
N VAL A 36 -0.71 -6.70 -2.31
CA VAL A 36 -0.46 -5.43 -1.61
C VAL A 36 0.61 -5.60 -0.54
N GLY A 37 0.53 -6.67 0.26
CA GLY A 37 1.51 -6.99 1.30
C GLY A 37 2.91 -7.23 0.74
N LEU A 38 3.03 -7.97 -0.37
CA LEU A 38 4.32 -8.23 -1.03
C LEU A 38 4.96 -6.94 -1.55
N ASN A 39 4.15 -6.03 -2.12
CA ASN A 39 4.63 -4.73 -2.59
C ASN A 39 5.10 -3.84 -1.43
N LEU A 40 4.41 -3.87 -0.28
CA LEU A 40 4.88 -3.18 0.93
C LEU A 40 6.16 -3.81 1.48
N LEU A 41 6.26 -5.13 1.47
CA LEU A 41 7.44 -5.85 1.91
C LEU A 41 8.65 -5.47 1.05
N GLN A 42 8.52 -5.55 -0.28
CA GLN A 42 9.56 -5.09 -1.21
C GLN A 42 9.94 -3.63 -0.94
N THR A 43 8.95 -2.76 -0.76
CA THR A 43 9.17 -1.35 -0.43
C THR A 43 10.00 -1.17 0.85
N ALA A 44 9.75 -1.96 1.90
CA ALA A 44 10.48 -1.86 3.16
C ALA A 44 11.96 -2.21 3.01
N PHE A 45 12.32 -3.07 2.04
CA PHE A 45 13.70 -3.49 1.78
C PHE A 45 14.40 -2.66 0.69
N THR A 46 13.68 -2.23 -0.35
CA THR A 46 14.26 -1.54 -1.51
C THR A 46 13.98 -0.04 -1.53
N GLY A 47 13.08 0.46 -0.68
CA GLY A 47 12.61 1.84 -0.71
C GLY A 47 11.80 2.18 -1.97
N PHE A 48 11.47 1.21 -2.83
CA PHE A 48 10.81 1.46 -4.11
C PHE A 48 9.33 1.08 -4.04
N CYS A 49 8.46 2.07 -3.79
CA CYS A 49 7.01 1.87 -3.82
C CYS A 49 6.37 2.56 -5.03
N PRO A 50 5.69 1.83 -5.94
CA PRO A 50 4.94 2.47 -7.04
C PRO A 50 3.85 3.40 -6.52
N ALA A 51 3.22 3.08 -5.38
CA ALA A 51 2.27 3.97 -4.74
C ALA A 51 2.92 5.28 -4.28
N ALA A 52 4.15 5.23 -3.75
CA ALA A 52 4.89 6.44 -3.38
C ALA A 52 5.22 7.31 -4.58
N ILE A 53 5.55 6.71 -5.74
CA ILE A 53 5.79 7.45 -6.99
C ILE A 53 4.53 8.16 -7.46
N ILE A 54 3.36 7.51 -7.36
CA ILE A 54 2.06 8.10 -7.71
C ILE A 54 1.74 9.27 -6.78
N PHE A 55 1.89 9.08 -5.46
CA PHE A 55 1.65 10.14 -4.47
C PHE A 55 2.66 11.29 -4.57
N LYS A 56 3.91 11.01 -4.94
CA LYS A 56 4.93 12.03 -5.25
C LYS A 56 4.56 12.82 -6.50
N LYS A 57 4.04 12.16 -7.55
CA LYS A 57 3.50 12.83 -8.75
C LYS A 57 2.26 13.67 -8.46
N LEU A 58 1.48 13.32 -7.45
CA LEU A 58 0.33 14.11 -6.96
C LEU A 58 0.74 15.32 -6.09
N GLY A 59 2.05 15.56 -5.90
CA GLY A 59 2.56 16.74 -5.21
C GLY A 59 2.66 16.60 -3.69
N LEU A 60 2.56 15.39 -3.14
CA LEU A 60 2.76 15.17 -1.70
C LEU A 60 4.26 15.17 -1.35
N PRO A 61 4.65 15.79 -0.22
CA PRO A 61 6.03 15.78 0.24
C PRO A 61 6.48 14.36 0.59
N THR A 62 7.53 13.87 -0.06
CA THR A 62 8.22 12.61 0.28
C THR A 62 8.82 12.74 1.67
N GLY A 63 8.47 11.85 2.59
CA GLY A 63 9.12 11.75 3.89
C GLY A 63 10.33 10.82 3.84
N ASN A 64 11.01 10.72 4.98
CA ASN A 64 12.34 10.12 5.10
C ASN A 64 12.41 8.60 4.83
N ALA A 65 11.29 7.89 4.64
CA ALA A 65 11.32 6.46 4.32
C ALA A 65 11.46 6.18 2.81
N PHE A 66 11.40 7.22 1.96
CA PHE A 66 11.68 7.17 0.52
C PHE A 66 12.84 8.09 0.12
N GLN A 67 13.86 8.23 0.97
CA GLN A 67 15.03 9.08 0.71
C GLN A 67 16.06 8.39 -0.18
#